data_AF-A0A2V8PS62-F1
#
_entry.id   AF-A0A2V8PS62-F1
#
_cell.length_a   1.000
_cell.length_b   1.000
_cell.length_c   1.000
_cell.angle_alpha   90.00
_cell.angle_beta   90.00
_cell.angle_gamma   90.00
#
_symmetry.space_group_name_H-M   'P 1'
#
loop_
_entity.id
_entity.type
_entity.pdbx_description
1 polymer ?
#
loop_
_entity_poly.entity_id
_entity_poly.type
_entity_poly.pdbx_seq_one_letter_code
_entity_poly.pdbx_strand_id
1 'polypeptide(L)'
;MYRTPFGLRLRAVGENPEAADAAGVGVNRIRYIGVILSGALAGIGGAYLSIGQSSLFTRNMTAGRGFIALAALIFGKWRPVQTMLACLLFGFADALTIQLQGVPVSVLFLRIGVGILIFLFIWFIAHQVPLLNRNRIIELSTAVVISGILWRMLFATSGGMDKVEVPVQFIQMIPYVVTIVVLAGFIGQSRAPRALGIPYQKER
;
A
#
# COMPACT_ATOMS: atom_id res chain seq x y z
N MET A 1 -14.87 7.28 -14.96
CA MET A 1 -15.54 5.97 -14.84
C MET A 1 -17.05 6.09 -14.62
N TYR A 2 -17.53 6.93 -13.68
CA TYR A 2 -18.97 6.99 -13.35
C TYR A 2 -19.85 7.82 -14.29
N ARG A 3 -19.26 8.60 -15.20
CA ARG A 3 -20.00 9.48 -16.12
C ARG A 3 -19.70 9.23 -17.60
N THR A 4 -18.71 8.40 -17.92
CA THR A 4 -18.30 8.14 -19.30
C THR A 4 -18.91 6.83 -19.82
N PRO A 5 -19.32 6.76 -21.10
CA PRO A 5 -19.96 5.57 -21.67
C PRO A 5 -19.05 4.33 -21.59
N PHE A 6 -17.74 4.51 -21.81
CA PHE A 6 -16.77 3.45 -21.62
C PHE A 6 -16.70 2.93 -20.18
N GLY A 7 -16.73 3.83 -19.19
CA GLY A 7 -16.65 3.45 -17.78
C GLY A 7 -17.89 2.72 -17.27
N LEU A 8 -19.08 3.13 -17.72
CA LEU A 8 -20.33 2.45 -17.41
C LEU A 8 -20.35 1.04 -18.00
N ARG A 9 -19.95 0.89 -19.26
CA ARG A 9 -19.84 -0.42 -19.93
C ARG A 9 -18.81 -1.33 -19.25
N LEU A 10 -17.64 -0.80 -18.88
CA LEU A 10 -16.59 -1.55 -18.19
C LEU A 10 -17.06 -2.05 -16.81
N ARG A 11 -17.76 -1.22 -16.04
CA ARG A 11 -18.31 -1.63 -14.73
C ARG A 11 -19.44 -2.63 -14.88
N ALA A 12 -20.35 -2.43 -15.84
CA ALA A 12 -21.46 -3.35 -16.09
C ALA A 12 -20.93 -4.76 -16.43
N VAL A 13 -19.92 -4.86 -17.30
CA VAL A 13 -19.25 -6.13 -17.63
C VAL A 13 -18.57 -6.78 -16.41
N GLY A 14 -18.04 -5.99 -15.49
CA GLY A 14 -17.41 -6.49 -14.26
C GLY A 14 -18.40 -6.96 -13.18
N GLU A 15 -19.60 -6.38 -13.15
CA GLU A 15 -20.66 -6.78 -12.20
C GLU A 15 -21.44 -7.99 -12.71
N ASN A 16 -21.98 -7.93 -13.94
CA ASN A 16 -22.74 -9.02 -14.57
C ASN A 16 -22.49 -9.04 -16.10
N PRO A 17 -21.64 -9.96 -16.61
CA PRO A 17 -21.28 -10.00 -18.03
C PRO A 17 -22.45 -10.44 -18.94
N GLU A 18 -23.28 -11.38 -18.50
CA GLU A 18 -24.44 -11.88 -19.26
C GLU A 18 -25.47 -10.75 -19.51
N ALA A 19 -25.79 -9.98 -18.47
CA ALA A 19 -26.69 -8.83 -18.58
C ALA A 19 -26.13 -7.73 -19.50
N ALA A 20 -24.80 -7.57 -19.54
CA ALA A 20 -24.16 -6.61 -20.44
C ALA A 20 -24.25 -7.05 -21.91
N ASP A 21 -24.12 -8.35 -22.19
CA ASP A 21 -24.24 -8.90 -23.55
C ASP A 21 -25.68 -8.83 -24.07
N ALA A 22 -26.68 -9.11 -23.21
CA ALA A 22 -28.09 -8.92 -23.52
C ALA A 22 -28.45 -7.46 -23.86
N ALA A 23 -27.73 -6.50 -23.28
CA ALA A 23 -27.84 -5.07 -23.60
C ALA A 23 -27.07 -4.66 -24.88
N GLY A 24 -26.52 -5.62 -25.64
CA GLY A 24 -25.78 -5.40 -26.89
C GLY A 24 -24.33 -4.95 -26.69
N VAL A 25 -23.78 -5.05 -25.48
CA VAL A 25 -22.41 -4.62 -25.17
C VAL A 25 -21.46 -5.83 -25.26
N GLY A 26 -20.57 -5.82 -26.26
CA GLY A 26 -19.60 -6.91 -26.46
C GLY A 26 -18.61 -7.08 -25.30
N VAL A 27 -18.91 -8.01 -24.41
CA VAL A 27 -18.14 -8.35 -23.18
C VAL A 27 -16.67 -8.62 -23.49
N ASN A 28 -16.40 -9.47 -24.50
CA ASN A 28 -15.04 -9.86 -24.87
C ASN A 28 -14.18 -8.65 -25.26
N ARG A 29 -14.71 -7.73 -26.08
CA ARG A 29 -13.96 -6.55 -26.50
C ARG A 29 -13.58 -5.67 -25.30
N ILE A 30 -14.50 -5.46 -24.37
CA ILE A 30 -14.26 -4.65 -23.19
C ILE A 30 -13.22 -5.30 -22.27
N ARG A 31 -13.28 -6.62 -22.07
CA ARG A 31 -12.28 -7.36 -21.28
C ARG A 31 -10.89 -7.25 -21.92
N TYR A 32 -10.76 -7.46 -23.23
CA TYR A 32 -9.49 -7.32 -23.94
C TYR A 32 -8.94 -5.89 -23.90
N ILE A 33 -9.78 -4.87 -24.12
CA ILE A 33 -9.38 -3.46 -23.99
C ILE A 33 -8.86 -3.19 -22.57
N GLY A 34 -9.53 -3.71 -21.54
CA GLY A 34 -9.09 -3.58 -20.14
C GLY A 34 -7.70 -4.18 -19.90
N VAL A 35 -7.47 -5.41 -20.37
CA VAL A 35 -6.17 -6.09 -20.23
C VAL A 35 -5.08 -5.33 -20.99
N ILE A 36 -5.33 -4.94 -22.24
CA ILE A 36 -4.37 -4.19 -23.07
C ILE A 36 -4.00 -2.86 -22.41
N LEU A 37 -4.98 -2.10 -21.93
CA LEU A 37 -4.74 -0.82 -21.24
C LEU A 37 -3.91 -1.02 -19.96
N SER A 38 -4.22 -2.04 -19.15
CA SER A 38 -3.44 -2.32 -17.94
C SER A 38 -2.01 -2.75 -18.25
N GLY A 39 -1.80 -3.57 -19.29
CA GLY A 39 -0.49 -4.00 -19.75
C GLY A 39 0.34 -2.83 -20.30
N ALA A 40 -0.28 -1.95 -21.08
CA ALA A 40 0.38 -0.74 -21.59
C ALA A 40 0.83 0.18 -20.45
N LEU A 41 -0.03 0.45 -19.46
CA LEU A 41 0.31 1.28 -18.29
C LEU A 41 1.40 0.65 -17.43
N ALA A 42 1.33 -0.67 -17.18
CA ALA A 42 2.36 -1.40 -16.45
C ALA A 42 3.70 -1.38 -17.20
N GLY A 43 3.67 -1.50 -18.53
CA GLY A 43 4.85 -1.40 -19.39
C GLY A 43 5.52 -0.03 -19.32
N ILE A 44 4.74 1.06 -19.33
CA ILE A 44 5.27 2.43 -19.14
C ILE A 44 5.93 2.58 -17.77
N GLY A 45 5.33 2.03 -16.71
CA GLY A 45 5.92 2.01 -15.39
C GLY A 45 7.25 1.24 -15.34
N GLY A 46 7.34 0.09 -16.02
CA GLY A 46 8.58 -0.67 -16.17
C GLY A 46 9.66 0.07 -16.96
N ALA A 47 9.28 0.77 -18.03
CA ALA A 47 10.20 1.59 -18.82
C ALA A 47 10.81 2.73 -17.98
N TYR A 48 10.02 3.37 -17.11
CA TYR A 48 10.54 4.39 -16.18
C TYR A 48 11.61 3.82 -15.23
N LEU A 49 11.44 2.60 -14.75
CA LEU A 49 12.44 1.97 -13.87
C LEU A 49 13.77 1.74 -14.60
N SER A 50 13.72 1.30 -15.87
CA SER A 50 14.90 0.97 -16.69
C SER A 50 15.59 2.18 -17.32
N ILE A 51 14.89 3.29 -17.53
CA ILE A 51 15.43 4.48 -18.22
C ILE A 51 15.66 5.63 -17.24
N GLY A 52 14.68 5.89 -16.35
CA GLY A 52 14.66 7.06 -15.48
C GLY A 52 15.38 6.84 -14.15
N GLN A 53 15.19 5.69 -13.50
CA GLN A 53 15.71 5.49 -12.15
C GLN A 53 17.11 4.87 -12.11
N SER A 54 17.43 3.95 -13.02
CA SER A 54 18.75 3.33 -13.17
C SER A 54 19.03 3.17 -14.65
N SER A 55 20.11 3.75 -15.17
CA SER A 55 20.54 3.56 -16.57
C SER A 55 21.02 2.13 -16.87
N LEU A 56 20.98 1.23 -15.88
CA LEU A 56 21.39 -0.17 -15.95
C LEU A 56 20.27 -1.07 -15.48
N PHE A 57 20.04 -2.16 -16.22
CA PHE A 57 19.10 -3.21 -15.83
C PHE A 57 19.76 -4.16 -14.83
N THR A 58 19.56 -3.91 -13.55
CA THR A 58 20.11 -4.73 -12.44
C THR A 58 19.07 -5.70 -11.90
N ARG A 59 19.51 -6.87 -11.41
CA ARG A 59 18.63 -7.82 -10.72
C ARG A 59 17.98 -7.15 -9.50
N ASN A 60 16.69 -7.39 -9.28
CA ASN A 60 15.87 -6.80 -8.22
C ASN A 60 15.56 -5.29 -8.36
N MET A 61 15.61 -4.72 -9.57
CA MET A 61 15.30 -3.29 -9.83
C MET A 61 13.88 -2.85 -9.42
N THR A 62 12.91 -3.77 -9.40
CA THR A 62 11.54 -3.47 -8.93
C THR A 62 11.44 -3.35 -7.40
N ALA A 63 12.42 -3.85 -6.64
CA ALA A 63 12.60 -3.66 -5.21
C ALA A 63 11.31 -3.74 -4.35
N GLY A 64 10.40 -4.68 -4.65
CA GLY A 64 9.16 -4.85 -3.87
C GLY A 64 8.03 -3.84 -4.18
N ARG A 65 8.19 -2.94 -5.17
CA ARG A 65 7.17 -1.96 -5.59
C ARG A 65 5.83 -2.57 -6.00
N GLY A 66 5.81 -3.84 -6.43
CA GLY A 66 4.58 -4.58 -6.71
C GLY A 66 3.69 -4.76 -5.47
N PHE A 67 4.28 -4.94 -4.28
CA PHE A 67 3.53 -5.00 -3.03
C PHE A 67 2.90 -3.65 -2.67
N ILE A 68 3.61 -2.55 -2.90
CA ILE A 68 3.10 -1.19 -2.70
C ILE A 68 1.91 -0.92 -3.64
N ALA A 69 1.98 -1.39 -4.90
CA ALA A 69 0.87 -1.28 -5.85
C ALA A 69 -0.37 -2.06 -5.39
N LEU A 70 -0.21 -3.26 -4.84
CA LEU A 70 -1.30 -4.01 -4.23
C LEU A 70 -1.87 -3.29 -3.01
N ALA A 71 -1.03 -2.73 -2.14
CA ALA A 71 -1.47 -1.94 -0.98
C ALA A 71 -2.29 -0.71 -1.41
N ALA A 72 -1.84 0.02 -2.44
CA ALA A 72 -2.55 1.16 -3.01
C ALA A 72 -3.91 0.75 -3.62
N LEU A 73 -3.98 -0.41 -4.28
CA LEU A 73 -5.23 -0.97 -4.82
C LEU A 73 -6.22 -1.30 -3.69
N ILE A 74 -5.76 -1.96 -2.64
CA ILE A 74 -6.57 -2.33 -1.46
C ILE A 74 -7.12 -1.07 -0.79
N PHE A 75 -6.26 -0.09 -0.52
CA PHE A 75 -6.66 1.19 0.07
C PHE A 75 -7.63 1.96 -0.82
N GLY A 76 -7.43 1.92 -2.13
CA GLY A 76 -8.29 2.58 -3.11
C GLY A 76 -9.68 1.94 -3.27
N LYS A 77 -9.96 0.80 -2.61
CA LYS A 77 -11.27 0.10 -2.64
C LYS A 77 -11.84 -0.10 -4.05
N TRP A 78 -10.97 -0.43 -5.01
CA TRP A 78 -11.33 -0.54 -6.44
C TRP A 78 -11.90 0.74 -7.08
N ARG A 79 -11.78 1.90 -6.43
CA ARG A 79 -12.20 3.20 -6.96
C ARG A 79 -10.99 3.90 -7.58
N PRO A 80 -11.03 4.23 -8.88
CA PRO A 80 -9.86 4.72 -9.62
C PRO A 80 -9.28 6.02 -9.06
N VAL A 81 -10.13 6.93 -8.58
CA VAL A 81 -9.68 8.22 -8.01
C VAL A 81 -8.93 8.02 -6.69
N GLN A 82 -9.40 7.10 -5.84
CA GLN A 82 -8.75 6.82 -4.56
C GLN A 82 -7.43 6.06 -4.76
N THR A 83 -7.40 5.10 -5.68
CA THR A 83 -6.17 4.41 -6.07
C THR A 83 -5.14 5.38 -6.65
N MET A 84 -5.57 6.34 -7.49
CA MET A 84 -4.68 7.38 -8.02
C MET A 84 -4.06 8.25 -6.92
N LEU A 85 -4.87 8.72 -5.96
CA LEU A 85 -4.37 9.48 -4.81
C LEU A 85 -3.40 8.67 -3.94
N ALA A 86 -3.70 7.38 -3.72
CA ALA A 86 -2.81 6.49 -2.99
C ALA A 86 -1.47 6.32 -3.70
N CYS A 87 -1.48 6.03 -5.01
CA CYS A 87 -0.27 5.92 -5.82
C CYS A 87 0.55 7.23 -5.82
N LEU A 88 -0.12 8.39 -5.85
CA LEU A 88 0.55 9.69 -5.77
C LEU A 88 1.22 9.92 -4.42
N LEU A 89 0.55 9.55 -3.32
CA LEU A 89 1.13 9.60 -1.98
C LEU A 89 2.35 8.68 -1.86
N PHE A 90 2.26 7.45 -2.37
CA PHE A 90 3.39 6.52 -2.37
C PHE A 90 4.55 7.00 -3.24
N GLY A 91 4.28 7.59 -4.41
CA GLY A 91 5.31 8.21 -5.24
C GLY A 91 5.96 9.42 -4.57
N PHE A 92 5.19 10.23 -3.84
CA PHE A 92 5.70 11.33 -3.04
C PHE A 92 6.59 10.83 -1.89
N ALA A 93 6.19 9.75 -1.20
CA ALA A 93 7.02 9.12 -0.18
C ALA A 93 8.34 8.59 -0.76
N ASP A 94 8.31 7.96 -1.95
CA ASP A 94 9.51 7.51 -2.66
C ASP A 94 10.43 8.70 -3.00
N ALA A 95 9.87 9.81 -3.50
CA ALA A 95 10.64 11.03 -3.79
C ALA A 95 11.27 11.66 -2.54
N LEU A 96 10.56 11.66 -1.41
CA LEU A 96 11.12 12.09 -0.13
C LEU A 96 12.28 11.20 0.32
N THR A 97 12.23 9.88 0.06
CA THR A 97 13.37 9.00 0.37
C THR A 97 14.62 9.40 -0.40
N ILE A 98 14.47 9.77 -1.67
CA ILE A 98 15.58 10.20 -2.54
C ILE A 98 16.18 11.52 -2.04
N GLN A 99 15.35 12.45 -1.55
CA GLN A 99 15.83 13.73 -1.01
C GLN A 99 16.46 13.60 0.39
N LEU A 100 15.97 12.69 1.21
CA LEU A 100 16.49 12.44 2.56
C LEU A 100 17.73 11.54 2.58
N GLN A 101 18.04 10.86 1.46
CA GLN A 101 19.29 10.12 1.29
C GLN A 101 20.48 11.07 1.36
N GLY A 102 21.30 10.92 2.41
CA GLY A 102 22.50 11.72 2.64
C GLY A 102 22.34 12.85 3.64
N VAL A 103 21.16 13.04 4.25
CA VAL A 103 21.01 13.97 5.36
C VAL A 103 21.50 13.29 6.66
N PRO A 104 22.51 13.84 7.35
CA PRO A 104 22.93 13.31 8.65
C PRO A 104 21.83 13.61 9.67
N VAL A 105 21.04 12.59 10.01
CA VAL A 105 19.99 12.69 11.04
C VAL A 105 20.47 12.11 12.37
N SER A 106 19.99 12.68 13.47
CA SER A 106 20.35 12.23 14.80
C SER A 106 19.77 10.84 15.09
N VAL A 107 20.55 10.00 15.78
CA VAL A 107 20.12 8.65 16.23
C VAL A 107 18.85 8.69 17.09
N LEU A 108 18.59 9.82 17.74
CA LEU A 108 17.39 10.07 18.54
C LEU A 108 16.12 10.04 17.69
N PHE A 109 16.14 10.65 16.49
CA PHE A 109 15.00 10.67 15.58
C PHE A 109 14.61 9.27 15.11
N LEU A 110 15.62 8.45 14.79
CA LEU A 110 15.42 7.06 14.36
C LEU A 110 14.84 6.19 15.48
N ARG A 111 15.36 6.34 16.70
CA ARG A 111 14.85 5.64 17.90
C ARG A 111 13.41 6.05 18.20
N ILE A 112 13.09 7.35 18.11
CA ILE A 112 11.73 7.85 18.32
C ILE A 112 10.77 7.31 17.27
N GLY A 113 11.16 7.37 15.99
CA GLY A 113 10.34 6.89 14.88
C GLY A 113 10.01 5.40 14.97
N VAL A 114 11.01 4.55 15.25
CA VAL A 114 10.82 3.10 15.40
C VAL A 114 9.92 2.77 16.59
N GLY A 115 10.14 3.43 17.73
CA GLY A 115 9.32 3.15 18.91
C GLY A 115 7.88 3.66 18.77
N ILE A 116 7.64 4.79 18.09
CA ILE A 116 6.27 5.27 17.78
C ILE A 116 5.56 4.27 16.87
N LEU A 117 6.26 3.71 15.89
CA LEU A 117 5.69 2.73 14.97
C LEU A 117 5.30 1.43 15.68
N ILE A 118 6.15 0.94 16.58
CA ILE A 118 5.87 -0.24 17.41
C ILE A 118 4.68 0.04 18.34
N PHE A 119 4.64 1.21 18.98
CA PHE A 119 3.54 1.61 19.84
C PHE A 119 2.21 1.69 19.08
N LEU A 120 2.20 2.34 17.92
CA LEU A 120 1.02 2.45 17.06
C LEU A 120 0.57 1.09 16.53
N PHE A 121 1.49 0.19 16.17
CA PHE A 121 1.17 -1.15 15.70
C PHE A 121 0.54 -2.01 16.81
N ILE A 122 1.09 -1.95 18.02
CA ILE A 122 0.55 -2.63 19.21
C ILE A 122 -0.84 -2.08 19.57
N TRP A 123 -0.99 -0.74 19.60
CA TRP A 123 -2.27 -0.08 19.85
C TRP A 123 -3.31 -0.43 18.78
N PHE A 124 -2.91 -0.50 17.52
CA PHE A 124 -3.78 -0.86 16.41
C PHE A 124 -4.27 -2.31 16.49
N ILE A 125 -3.39 -3.26 16.81
CA ILE A 125 -3.77 -4.66 17.08
C ILE A 125 -4.76 -4.69 18.25
N ALA A 126 -4.51 -3.93 19.31
CA ALA A 126 -5.42 -3.89 20.45
C ALA A 126 -6.81 -3.30 20.09
N HIS A 127 -6.88 -2.39 19.12
CA HIS A 127 -8.12 -1.76 18.66
C HIS A 127 -8.93 -2.63 17.69
N GLN A 128 -8.27 -3.43 16.85
CA GLN A 128 -8.94 -4.24 15.80
C GLN A 128 -9.70 -5.44 16.33
N VAL A 129 -9.53 -5.85 17.59
CA VAL A 129 -10.15 -7.09 18.06
C VAL A 129 -11.39 -6.78 18.91
N PRO A 130 -12.61 -7.03 18.40
CA PRO A 130 -13.85 -6.65 19.07
C PRO A 130 -14.16 -7.63 20.22
N LEU A 131 -13.87 -7.14 21.43
CA LEU A 131 -14.54 -7.35 22.72
C LEU A 131 -15.51 -8.55 22.87
N LEU A 132 -15.12 -9.53 23.69
CA LEU A 132 -15.96 -10.00 24.80
C LEU A 132 -15.17 -10.75 25.89
N ASN A 133 -14.24 -10.12 26.63
CA ASN A 133 -13.84 -10.64 27.96
C ASN A 133 -13.07 -9.65 28.86
N ARG A 134 -13.25 -9.80 30.19
CA ARG A 134 -12.62 -9.00 31.28
C ARG A 134 -11.09 -9.08 31.30
N ASN A 135 -10.50 -10.11 30.71
CA ASN A 135 -9.04 -10.33 30.65
C ASN A 135 -8.30 -9.38 29.68
N ARG A 136 -9.01 -8.67 28.80
CA ARG A 136 -8.39 -7.78 27.82
C ARG A 136 -7.95 -6.42 28.32
N ILE A 137 -8.52 -5.91 29.41
CA ILE A 137 -8.02 -4.70 30.06
C ILE A 137 -6.59 -4.94 30.56
N ILE A 138 -6.31 -6.17 31.02
CA ILE A 138 -4.98 -6.61 31.45
C ILE A 138 -4.05 -6.71 30.23
N GLU A 139 -4.46 -7.31 29.11
CA GLU A 139 -3.66 -7.36 27.86
C GLU A 139 -3.32 -5.96 27.28
N LEU A 140 -4.27 -5.03 27.30
CA LEU A 140 -4.05 -3.63 26.88
C LEU A 140 -3.02 -2.95 27.79
N SER A 141 -3.12 -3.16 29.10
CA SER A 141 -2.18 -2.58 30.06
C SER A 141 -0.78 -3.18 29.95
N THR A 142 -0.66 -4.51 29.74
CA THR A 142 0.64 -5.17 29.59
C THR A 142 1.31 -4.79 28.27
N ALA A 143 0.55 -4.62 27.18
CA ALA A 143 1.09 -4.20 25.90
C ALA A 143 1.66 -2.77 25.94
N VAL A 144 0.99 -1.84 26.62
CA VAL A 144 1.48 -0.47 26.84
C VAL A 144 2.72 -0.46 27.74
N VAL A 145 2.72 -1.26 28.81
CA VAL A 145 3.87 -1.38 29.72
C VAL A 145 5.08 -2.02 29.04
N ILE A 146 4.89 -3.08 28.23
CA ILE A 146 5.95 -3.72 27.45
C ILE A 146 6.52 -2.74 26.42
N SER A 147 5.68 -1.95 25.74
CA SER A 147 6.14 -0.90 24.83
C SER A 147 6.97 0.16 25.56
N GLY A 148 6.55 0.60 26.75
CA GLY A 148 7.29 1.55 27.59
C GLY A 148 8.61 1.00 28.14
N ILE A 149 8.66 -0.27 28.55
CA ILE A 149 9.87 -0.94 29.02
C ILE A 149 10.86 -1.16 27.88
N LEU A 150 10.37 -1.59 26.72
CA LEU A 150 11.18 -1.77 25.51
C LEU A 150 11.77 -0.43 25.04
N TRP A 151 10.98 0.65 25.08
CA TRP A 151 11.43 2.01 24.80
C TRP A 151 12.54 2.45 25.76
N ARG A 152 12.35 2.21 27.07
CA ARG A 152 13.34 2.56 28.09
C ARG A 152 14.62 1.74 27.96
N MET A 153 14.55 0.46 27.55
CA MET A 153 15.74 -0.33 27.25
C MET A 153 16.48 0.12 25.99
N LEU A 154 15.76 0.48 24.92
CA LEU A 154 16.35 1.01 23.69
C LEU A 154 17.04 2.37 23.90
N PHE A 155 16.54 3.19 24.82
CA PHE A 155 17.11 4.48 25.18
C PHE A 155 18.15 4.43 26.31
N ALA A 156 18.14 3.41 27.17
CA ALA A 156 19.11 3.27 28.27
C ALA A 156 20.54 3.01 27.79
N THR A 157 20.72 2.51 26.56
CA THR A 157 22.04 2.24 25.97
C THR A 157 22.51 3.40 25.08
N SER A 158 22.65 4.61 25.63
CA SER A 158 23.36 5.71 24.94
C SER A 158 24.46 6.31 25.80
N GLY A 159 25.65 5.73 25.69
CA GLY A 159 26.88 6.52 25.67
C GLY A 159 26.94 7.26 24.32
N GLY A 160 27.18 8.55 24.36
CA GLY A 160 26.99 9.49 23.26
C GLY A 160 27.76 9.16 21.97
N MET A 161 27.04 9.25 20.86
CA MET A 161 27.54 9.43 19.49
C MET A 161 26.39 10.05 18.67
N ASP A 162 26.38 11.38 18.57
CA ASP A 162 25.19 12.15 18.18
C ASP A 162 24.93 12.30 16.67
N LYS A 163 25.77 11.70 15.82
CA LYS A 163 25.56 11.68 14.37
C LYS A 163 26.05 10.34 13.82
N VAL A 164 25.12 9.42 13.62
CA VAL A 164 25.37 8.18 12.89
C VAL A 164 24.79 8.40 11.51
N GLU A 165 25.61 8.18 10.48
CA GLU A 165 25.13 8.11 9.10
C GLU A 165 24.06 7.02 9.03
N VAL A 166 22.83 7.41 8.69
CA VAL A 166 21.72 6.47 8.73
C VAL A 166 21.94 5.38 7.70
N PRO A 167 21.91 4.10 8.11
CA PRO A 167 21.93 3.00 7.18
C PRO A 167 20.80 3.16 6.16
N VAL A 168 21.14 3.15 4.88
CA VAL A 168 20.23 3.41 3.75
C VAL A 168 18.96 2.53 3.83
N GLN A 169 19.05 1.37 4.48
CA GLN A 169 17.95 0.45 4.76
C GLN A 169 16.80 1.11 5.53
N PHE A 170 17.06 1.99 6.50
CA PHE A 170 16.00 2.67 7.26
C PHE A 170 15.24 3.69 6.40
N ILE A 171 15.95 4.37 5.50
CA ILE A 171 15.31 5.31 4.57
C ILE A 171 14.47 4.54 3.55
N GLN A 172 14.93 3.37 3.11
CA GLN A 172 14.17 2.46 2.25
C GLN A 172 12.94 1.84 2.93
N MET A 173 12.84 1.88 4.26
CA MET A 173 11.65 1.44 4.99
C MET A 173 10.50 2.47 4.96
N ILE A 174 10.76 3.74 4.65
CA ILE A 174 9.75 4.82 4.67
C ILE A 174 8.49 4.46 3.86
N PRO A 175 8.57 3.98 2.61
CA PRO A 175 7.38 3.64 1.84
C PRO A 175 6.56 2.53 2.50
N TYR A 176 7.22 1.54 3.11
CA TYR A 176 6.57 0.44 3.82
C TYR A 176 5.91 0.91 5.13
N VAL A 177 6.58 1.78 5.87
CA VAL A 177 6.00 2.42 7.06
C VAL A 177 4.74 3.20 6.70
N VAL A 178 4.78 3.98 5.60
CA VAL A 178 3.60 4.67 5.07
C VAL A 178 2.51 3.67 4.71
N THR A 179 2.82 2.51 4.08
CA THR A 179 1.81 1.48 3.81
C THR A 179 1.16 0.95 5.09
N ILE A 180 1.93 0.71 6.14
CA ILE A 180 1.42 0.18 7.42
C ILE A 180 0.49 1.20 8.07
N VAL A 181 0.89 2.47 8.14
CA VAL A 181 0.06 3.55 8.73
C VAL A 181 -1.23 3.75 7.93
N VAL A 182 -1.13 3.78 6.60
CA VAL A 182 -2.28 3.96 5.70
C VAL A 182 -3.26 2.78 5.81
N LEU A 183 -2.75 1.55 5.84
CA LEU A 183 -3.57 0.34 6.01
C LEU A 183 -4.21 0.28 7.40
N ALA A 184 -3.46 0.61 8.45
CA ALA A 184 -3.97 0.63 9.82
C ALA A 184 -5.08 1.69 10.01
N GLY A 185 -4.96 2.87 9.38
CA GLY A 185 -5.96 3.93 9.52
C GLY A 185 -7.28 3.69 8.79
N PHE A 186 -7.31 2.86 7.73
CA PHE A 186 -8.40 2.89 6.74
C PHE A 186 -8.87 1.52 6.23
N ILE A 187 -8.92 0.49 7.09
CA ILE A 187 -9.64 -0.74 6.76
C ILE A 187 -11.15 -0.45 6.74
N GLY A 188 -11.65 -0.08 5.56
CA GLY A 188 -13.08 -0.13 5.25
C GLY A 188 -13.34 -1.16 4.16
N GLN A 189 -14.59 -1.60 4.04
CA GLN A 189 -14.94 -2.69 3.12
C GLN A 189 -14.61 -2.35 1.67
N SER A 190 -13.77 -3.19 1.05
CA SER A 190 -13.46 -3.16 -0.38
C SER A 190 -14.37 -4.17 -1.09
N ARG A 191 -15.21 -3.71 -2.02
CA ARG A 191 -16.06 -4.60 -2.83
C ARG A 191 -15.43 -4.78 -4.20
N ALA A 192 -14.83 -5.95 -4.42
CA ALA A 192 -14.36 -6.36 -5.73
C ALA A 192 -15.55 -6.62 -6.68
N PRO A 193 -15.36 -6.49 -8.01
CA PRO A 193 -16.39 -6.83 -8.98
C PRO A 193 -16.83 -8.29 -8.87
N ARG A 194 -18.13 -8.55 -8.93
CA ARG A 194 -18.73 -9.87 -8.67
C ARG A 194 -18.33 -10.94 -9.68
N ALA A 195 -18.16 -10.56 -10.95
CA ALA A 195 -17.79 -11.48 -12.02
C ALA A 195 -16.27 -11.66 -12.17
N LEU A 196 -15.48 -11.26 -11.18
CA LEU A 196 -14.03 -11.45 -11.20
C LEU A 196 -13.69 -12.94 -11.09
N GLY A 197 -12.88 -13.45 -12.02
CA GLY A 197 -12.43 -14.84 -12.04
C GLY A 197 -13.44 -15.84 -12.62
N ILE A 198 -14.67 -15.41 -12.93
CA ILE A 198 -15.68 -16.27 -13.56
C ILE A 198 -15.47 -16.27 -15.08
N PRO A 199 -15.24 -17.45 -15.71
CA PRO A 199 -15.16 -17.56 -17.17
C PRO A 199 -16.48 -17.10 -17.79
N TYR A 200 -16.41 -16.19 -18.76
CA TYR A 200 -17.59 -15.77 -19.49
C TYR A 200 -17.86 -16.76 -20.62
N GLN A 201 -19.07 -17.33 -20.63
CA GLN A 201 -19.56 -18.16 -21.72
C GLN A 201 -20.50 -17.30 -22.56
N LYS A 202 -20.26 -17.30 -23.88
CA LYS A 202 -21.12 -16.57 -24.81
C LYS A 202 -22.30 -17.46 -25.18
N GLU A 203 -23.52 -17.06 -24.81
CA GLU A 203 -24.73 -17.69 -25.35
C GLU A 203 -24.77 -17.45 -26.86
N ARG A 204 -24.87 -18.55 -27.60
CA ARG A 204 -24.69 -18.60 -29.05
C ARG A 204 -25.96 -18.20 -29.79
#